data_AF-A0A523E0A1-F1
#
_entry.id   AF-A0A523E0A1-F1
#
_cell.length_a   1.000
_cell.length_b   1.000
_cell.length_c   1.000
_cell.angle_alpha   90.00
_cell.angle_beta   90.00
_cell.angle_gamma   90.00
#
_symmetry.space_group_name_H-M   'P 1'
#
loop_
_entity.id
_entity.type
_entity.pdbx_description
1 polymer ?
#
loop_
_entity_poly.entity_id
_entity_poly.type
_entity_poly.pdbx_seq_one_letter_code
_entity_poly.pdbx_strand_id
1 'polypeptide(L)'
;MKKWIKALLAVLFVVALGGWGTMEAMKRAWIRYNKYDIRTEGSLQVGDLAPDVELLTMHGSEPRRISELYADKPVVLTFGSYT
;
A
#
# COMPACT_ATOMS: atom_id res chain seq x y z
N MET A 1 19.24 -32.98 -26.28
CA MET A 1 18.02 -32.67 -25.49
C MET A 1 18.26 -32.59 -23.97
N LYS A 2 18.85 -33.61 -23.31
CA LYS A 2 19.06 -33.61 -21.84
C LYS A 2 19.92 -32.45 -21.27
N LYS A 3 20.90 -31.93 -22.01
CA LYS A 3 21.78 -30.84 -21.54
C LYS A 3 21.03 -29.51 -21.34
N TRP A 4 20.10 -29.19 -22.22
CA TRP A 4 19.27 -27.98 -22.16
C TRP A 4 18.24 -28.04 -21.03
N ILE A 5 17.68 -29.23 -20.76
CA ILE A 5 16.78 -29.47 -19.61
C ILE A 5 17.53 -29.25 -18.28
N LYS A 6 18.77 -29.74 -18.17
CA LYS A 6 19.61 -29.50 -16.98
C LYS A 6 19.93 -28.02 -16.79
N ALA A 7 20.22 -27.31 -17.88
CA ALA A 7 20.46 -25.86 -17.83
C ALA A 7 19.21 -25.10 -17.38
N LEU A 8 18.03 -25.44 -17.93
CA LEU A 8 16.75 -24.86 -17.51
C LEU A 8 16.44 -25.12 -16.04
N LEU A 9 16.64 -26.34 -15.56
CA LEU A 9 16.45 -26.69 -14.15
C LEU A 9 17.40 -25.92 -13.24
N ALA A 10 18.66 -25.74 -13.64
CA ALA A 10 19.63 -24.96 -12.88
C ALA A 10 19.21 -23.47 -12.79
N VAL A 11 18.77 -22.89 -13.90
CA VAL A 11 18.26 -21.50 -13.92
C VAL A 11 17.03 -21.36 -13.02
N LEU A 12 16.07 -22.29 -13.13
CA LEU A 12 14.85 -22.26 -12.34
C LEU A 12 15.13 -22.43 -10.85
N PHE A 13 16.13 -23.26 -10.50
CA PHE A 13 16.59 -23.43 -9.13
C PHE A 13 17.24 -22.16 -8.55
N VAL A 14 18.09 -21.48 -9.34
CA VAL A 14 18.68 -20.19 -8.93
C VAL A 14 17.60 -19.12 -8.72
N VAL A 15 16.60 -19.04 -9.60
CA VAL A 15 15.47 -18.12 -9.46
C VAL A 15 14.66 -18.43 -8.19
N ALA A 16 14.37 -19.71 -7.94
CA ALA A 16 13.63 -20.14 -6.74
C ALA A 16 14.39 -19.80 -5.44
N LEU A 17 15.70 -20.06 -5.39
CA LEU A 17 16.53 -19.72 -4.23
C LEU A 17 16.64 -18.20 -4.02
N GLY A 18 16.78 -17.44 -5.11
CA GLY A 18 16.80 -15.97 -5.06
C GLY A 18 15.49 -15.40 -4.52
N GLY A 19 14.34 -15.87 -5.03
CA GLY A 19 13.02 -15.44 -4.58
C GLY A 19 12.72 -15.82 -3.12
N TRP A 20 13.14 -17.02 -2.68
CA TRP A 20 12.99 -17.43 -1.29
C TRP A 20 13.87 -16.58 -0.35
N GLY A 21 15.13 -16.34 -0.73
CA GLY A 21 16.08 -15.56 0.06
C GLY A 21 15.64 -14.12 0.29
N THR A 22 15.08 -13.46 -0.73
CA THR A 22 14.57 -12.08 -0.60
C THR A 22 13.34 -12.00 0.30
N MET A 23 12.40 -12.95 0.21
CA MET A 23 11.23 -12.99 1.11
C MET A 23 11.64 -13.20 2.57
N GLU A 24 12.59 -14.09 2.83
CA GLU A 24 13.06 -14.36 4.20
C GLU A 24 13.86 -13.17 4.76
N ALA A 25 14.66 -12.49 3.93
CA ALA A 25 15.36 -11.26 4.29
C ALA A 25 14.39 -10.10 4.60
N MET A 26 13.25 -10.02 3.90
CA MET A 26 12.16 -9.08 4.22
C MET A 26 11.48 -9.43 5.56
N LYS A 27 11.17 -10.72 5.81
CA LYS A 27 10.58 -11.17 7.09
C LYS A 27 11.48 -10.88 8.29
N ARG A 28 12.80 -11.03 8.12
CA ARG A 28 13.82 -10.77 9.16
C ARG A 28 14.21 -9.29 9.27
N ALA A 29 13.54 -8.40 8.53
CA ALA A 29 13.77 -6.96 8.51
C ALA A 29 15.20 -6.51 8.13
N TRP A 30 15.96 -7.36 7.43
CA TRP A 30 17.27 -7.00 6.87
C TRP A 30 17.15 -6.08 5.66
N ILE A 31 16.06 -6.22 4.91
CA ILE A 31 15.64 -5.29 3.85
C ILE A 31 14.40 -4.58 4.40
N ARG A 32 14.57 -3.35 4.86
CA ARG A 32 13.45 -2.51 5.28
C ARG A 32 12.85 -1.83 4.05
N TYR A 33 11.85 -2.46 3.44
CA TYR A 33 10.86 -1.68 2.72
C TYR A 33 10.16 -0.80 3.75
N ASN A 34 10.22 0.52 3.57
CA ASN A 34 9.50 1.42 4.45
C ASN A 34 8.01 1.03 4.35
N LYS A 35 7.41 0.63 5.47
CA LYS A 35 5.98 0.23 5.54
C LYS A 35 5.08 1.34 4.96
N TYR A 36 5.54 2.58 5.00
CA TYR A 36 4.86 3.76 4.46
C TYR A 36 5.12 4.02 2.96
N ASP A 37 6.03 3.29 2.33
CA ASP A 37 6.38 3.44 0.91
C ASP A 37 5.67 2.40 0.02
N ILE A 38 4.97 1.45 0.63
CA ILE A 38 4.05 0.56 -0.07
C ILE A 38 2.74 1.34 -0.28
N ARG A 39 2.57 1.91 -1.48
CA ARG A 39 1.32 2.53 -1.90
C ARG A 39 0.45 1.48 -2.57
N THR A 40 -0.60 1.03 -1.88
CA THR A 40 -1.68 0.28 -2.52
C THR A 40 -2.75 1.27 -2.95
N GLU A 41 -3.14 1.23 -4.22
CA GLU A 41 -4.32 1.94 -4.67
C GLU A 41 -5.55 1.46 -3.89
N GLY A 42 -6.39 2.40 -3.45
CA GLY A 42 -7.67 2.08 -2.84
C GLY A 42 -8.68 1.60 -3.89
N SER A 43 -9.81 1.05 -3.45
CA SER A 43 -10.85 0.52 -4.34
C SER A 43 -11.99 1.50 -4.64
N LEU A 44 -11.86 2.78 -4.26
CA LEU A 44 -12.90 3.80 -4.43
C LEU A 44 -13.06 4.18 -5.90
N GLN A 45 -14.31 4.29 -6.35
CA GLN A 45 -14.69 4.66 -7.71
C GLN A 45 -15.60 5.89 -7.72
N VAL A 46 -15.73 6.54 -8.89
CA VAL A 46 -16.62 7.69 -9.06
C VAL A 46 -18.07 7.24 -8.92
N GLY A 47 -18.82 7.90 -8.03
CA GLY A 47 -20.20 7.56 -7.71
C GLY A 47 -20.35 6.72 -6.44
N ASP A 48 -19.25 6.20 -5.89
CA ASP A 48 -19.26 5.55 -4.59
C ASP A 48 -19.60 6.53 -3.47
N LEU A 49 -20.19 6.01 -2.39
CA LEU A 49 -20.37 6.77 -1.17
C LEU A 49 -19.00 7.08 -0.54
N ALA A 50 -18.76 8.36 -0.23
CA ALA A 50 -17.53 8.78 0.43
C ALA A 50 -17.41 8.09 1.80
N PRO A 51 -16.26 7.45 2.12
CA PRO A 51 -16.06 6.81 3.42
C PRO A 51 -16.27 7.79 4.57
N ASP A 52 -17.08 7.38 5.55
CA ASP A 52 -17.36 8.19 6.74
C ASP A 52 -16.27 7.99 7.81
N VAL A 53 -15.11 8.60 7.57
CA VAL A 53 -13.98 8.57 8.51
C VAL A 53 -14.02 9.77 9.45
N GLU A 54 -13.49 9.57 10.66
CA GLU A 54 -13.29 10.64 11.64
C GLU A 54 -11.96 11.34 11.40
N LEU A 55 -12.02 12.66 11.21
CA LEU A 55 -10.87 13.53 11.03
C LEU A 55 -10.65 14.36 12.28
N LEU A 56 -9.40 14.44 12.72
CA LEU A 56 -9.00 15.39 13.75
C LEU A 56 -8.92 16.80 13.14
N THR A 57 -9.51 17.76 13.83
CA THR A 57 -9.36 19.17 13.48
C THR A 57 -7.95 19.67 13.81
N MET A 58 -7.49 20.75 13.16
CA MET A 58 -6.15 21.31 13.41
C MET A 58 -5.91 21.68 14.88
N HIS A 59 -6.98 21.97 15.62
CA HIS A 59 -6.92 22.33 17.03
C HIS A 59 -7.05 21.11 17.97
N GLY A 60 -7.19 19.89 17.42
CA GLY A 60 -7.21 18.62 18.15
C GLY A 60 -8.39 18.43 19.12
N SER A 61 -9.31 19.38 19.19
CA SER A 61 -10.30 19.46 20.27
C SER A 61 -11.58 18.71 19.92
N GLU A 62 -11.90 18.59 18.63
CA GLU A 62 -13.15 17.97 18.18
C GLU A 62 -12.89 17.13 16.92
N PRO A 63 -13.09 15.80 16.99
CA PRO A 63 -13.19 14.95 15.81
C PRO A 63 -14.42 15.35 14.99
N ARG A 64 -14.30 15.35 13.67
CA ARG A 64 -15.40 15.62 12.74
C ARG A 64 -15.47 14.51 11.70
N ARG A 65 -16.69 14.05 11.41
CA ARG A 65 -16.92 13.05 10.35
C ARG A 65 -16.98 13.71 8.98
N ILE A 66 -16.50 13.02 7.95
CA ILE A 66 -16.56 13.54 6.58
C ILE A 66 -18.02 13.74 6.14
N SER A 67 -18.94 12.85 6.54
CA SER A 67 -20.38 12.98 6.23
C SER A 67 -21.01 14.29 6.68
N GLU A 68 -20.59 14.82 7.82
CA GLU A 68 -21.07 16.11 8.33
C GLU A 68 -20.65 17.28 7.44
N LEU A 69 -19.54 17.14 6.70
CA LEU A 69 -19.00 18.22 5.87
C LEU A 69 -19.73 18.33 4.53
N TYR A 70 -20.14 17.20 3.95
CA TYR A 70 -20.81 17.15 2.64
C TYR A 70 -22.33 17.07 2.70
N ALA A 71 -22.93 17.09 3.91
CA ALA A 71 -24.38 17.01 4.08
C ALA A 71 -25.13 18.17 3.38
N ASP A 72 -24.60 19.39 3.50
CA ASP A 72 -25.30 20.60 3.02
C ASP A 72 -24.74 21.17 1.72
N LYS A 73 -23.51 20.81 1.35
CA LYS A 73 -22.80 21.38 0.20
C LYS A 73 -21.73 20.43 -0.35
N PRO A 74 -21.37 20.54 -1.63
CA PRO A 74 -20.22 19.82 -2.17
C PRO A 74 -18.93 20.17 -1.42
N VAL A 75 -18.09 19.16 -1.17
CA VAL A 75 -16.80 19.29 -0.48
C VAL A 75 -15.69 18.79 -1.37
N VAL A 76 -14.57 19.52 -1.38
CA VAL A 76 -13.31 19.09 -1.99
C VAL A 76 -12.32 18.76 -0.87
N LEU A 77 -11.79 17.54 -0.88
CA LEU A 77 -10.78 17.08 0.08
C LEU A 77 -9.40 17.13 -0.57
N THR A 78 -8.43 17.73 0.12
CA THR A 78 -7.03 17.76 -0.31
C THR A 78 -6.19 17.09 0.77
N PHE A 79 -5.54 15.98 0.43
CA PHE A 79 -4.63 15.27 1.32
C PHE A 79 -3.19 15.70 1.04
N GLY A 80 -2.43 15.98 2.10
CA GLY A 80 -1.03 16.36 1.98
C GLY A 80 -0.32 16.34 3.32
N SER A 81 1.00 16.34 3.27
CA SER A 81 1.87 16.51 4.42
C SER A 81 3.01 17.46 4.06
N TYR A 82 3.49 18.23 5.02
CA TYR A 82 4.76 18.93 4.89
C TYR A 82 5.88 17.99 5.38
N THR A 83 6.92 17.82 4.56
CA THR A 83 8.13 17.06 4.91
C THR A 83 9.29 18.00 5.13
#